data_AF-A0A367Z4I5-F1
#
_entry.id   AF-A0A367Z4I5-F1
#
_cell.length_a   1.000
_cell.length_b   1.000
_cell.length_c   1.000
_cell.angle_alpha   90.00
_cell.angle_beta   90.00
_cell.angle_gamma   90.00
#
_symmetry.space_group_name_H-M   'P 1'
#
loop_
_entity.id
_entity.type
_entity.pdbx_description
1 polymer ?
#
loop_
_entity_poly.entity_id
_entity_poly.type
_entity_poly.pdbx_seq_one_letter_code
_entity_poly.pdbx_strand_id
1 'polypeptide(L)'
;MVQLDSCKIIITLRNGRTINLLEEPGFGSEPFQLIGQKTITNLDFGNEIKIKNFKLSEEGRKNIIEPALASGKFPSGNYVFKIGVYESTTQTGGQSDVELNLESFSQIELRYPRDEDITNEFPLFEWYFDGPDVEITINEKPAGISREEALNKFPIVYHNTFTGGQTSFQYPAYGVRPLEKGKTYVWRIIGKVKSLGGEQLIFSPIYQFQIEDNQFAIGPDILIEQIQKILEKKWKKVSEDITKNNFKSTETFYLNGEKISNSQLQEILDFLKENPDNIYDVSID
;
A
#
# COMPACT_ATOMS: atom_id res chain seq x y z
N MET A 1 14.65 47.96 -23.04
CA MET A 1 14.88 46.51 -22.92
C MET A 1 16.33 46.30 -22.59
N VAL A 2 16.65 45.58 -21.51
CA VAL A 2 18.05 45.23 -21.20
C VAL A 2 18.44 44.10 -22.15
N GLN A 3 19.48 44.33 -22.94
CA GLN A 3 20.09 43.34 -23.83
C GLN A 3 21.42 42.94 -23.19
N LEU A 4 21.58 41.67 -22.88
CA LEU A 4 22.84 41.12 -22.38
C LEU A 4 23.51 40.38 -23.53
N ASP A 5 24.59 40.97 -24.07
CA ASP A 5 25.23 40.52 -25.30
C ASP A 5 26.04 39.23 -25.15
N SER A 6 26.27 38.77 -23.91
CA SER A 6 27.10 37.61 -23.62
C SER A 6 26.77 36.98 -22.27
N CYS A 7 25.75 36.14 -22.17
CA CYS A 7 25.39 35.42 -20.93
C CYS A 7 25.99 34.02 -20.88
N LYS A 8 26.30 33.52 -19.67
CA LYS A 8 26.68 32.12 -19.42
C LYS A 8 25.77 31.49 -18.37
N ILE A 9 25.37 30.25 -18.63
CA ILE A 9 24.74 29.41 -17.61
C ILE A 9 25.84 28.63 -16.89
N ILE A 10 25.78 28.64 -15.56
CA ILE A 10 26.57 27.78 -14.69
C ILE A 10 25.62 26.86 -13.93
N ILE A 11 25.79 25.54 -14.07
CA ILE A 11 25.07 24.56 -13.26
C ILE A 11 26.05 23.90 -12.29
N THR A 12 25.77 24.02 -11.01
CA THR A 12 26.43 23.20 -9.98
C THR A 12 25.44 22.16 -9.47
N LEU A 13 25.87 20.91 -9.40
CA LEU A 13 25.10 19.83 -8.81
C LEU A 13 25.70 19.47 -7.47
N ARG A 14 24.90 19.51 -6.41
CA ARG A 14 25.30 19.07 -5.07
C ARG A 14 24.37 17.99 -4.56
N ASN A 15 24.92 17.01 -3.86
CA ASN A 15 24.09 16.16 -3.01
C ASN A 15 23.83 16.88 -1.68
N GLY A 16 22.82 16.47 -0.92
CA GLY A 16 22.47 17.06 0.39
C GLY A 16 23.60 17.09 1.45
N ARG A 17 24.80 16.58 1.14
CA ARG A 17 26.04 16.68 1.94
C ARG A 17 27.00 17.76 1.44
N THR A 18 26.59 18.62 0.51
CA THR A 18 27.39 19.72 -0.06
C THR A 18 28.58 19.26 -0.92
N ILE A 19 28.56 18.03 -1.45
CA ILE A 19 29.61 17.55 -2.34
C ILE A 19 29.33 18.05 -3.75
N ASN A 20 30.28 18.75 -4.36
CA ASN A 20 30.20 19.16 -5.77
C ASN A 20 30.35 17.90 -6.67
N LEU A 21 29.30 17.60 -7.42
CA LEU A 21 29.22 16.43 -8.30
C LEU A 21 29.75 16.75 -9.73
N LEU A 22 30.05 18.02 -9.98
CA LEU A 22 30.70 18.53 -11.19
C LEU A 22 32.01 19.20 -10.78
N GLU A 23 33.05 19.11 -11.62
CA GLU A 23 34.28 19.88 -11.44
C GLU A 23 33.97 21.38 -11.62
N GLU A 24 34.58 22.26 -10.82
CA GLU A 24 34.46 23.72 -10.97
C GLU A 24 34.98 24.17 -12.35
N PRO A 25 34.28 25.08 -13.06
CA PRO A 25 33.15 25.92 -12.60
C PRO A 25 31.76 25.27 -12.78
N GLY A 26 31.68 23.95 -12.99
CA GLY A 26 30.44 23.23 -13.26
C GLY A 26 30.12 23.11 -14.76
N PHE A 27 28.84 22.91 -15.07
CA PHE A 27 28.34 22.91 -16.44
C PHE A 27 28.23 24.34 -16.95
N GLY A 28 29.02 24.69 -17.99
CA GLY A 28 29.02 26.02 -18.60
C GLY A 28 28.32 26.02 -19.96
N SER A 29 27.54 27.05 -20.28
CA SER A 29 27.15 27.30 -21.68
C SER A 29 28.23 28.04 -22.46
N GLU A 30 28.20 27.96 -23.79
CA GLU A 30 28.76 29.03 -24.62
C GLU A 30 28.00 30.34 -24.35
N PRO A 31 28.65 31.49 -24.58
CA PRO A 31 27.95 32.76 -24.53
C PRO A 31 26.72 32.80 -25.42
N PHE A 32 25.59 33.26 -24.90
CA PHE A 32 24.37 33.48 -25.68
C PHE A 32 23.78 34.86 -25.39
N GLN A 33 22.97 35.36 -26.32
CA GLN A 33 22.29 36.64 -26.18
C GLN A 33 20.97 36.47 -25.42
N LEU A 34 20.70 37.37 -24.48
CA LEU A 34 19.44 37.42 -23.76
C LEU A 34 18.76 38.76 -24.04
N ILE A 35 17.63 38.71 -24.75
CA ILE A 35 16.86 39.89 -25.16
C ILE A 35 15.57 39.93 -24.34
N GLY A 36 15.48 40.89 -23.40
CA GLY A 36 14.30 41.04 -22.55
C GLY A 36 14.13 39.91 -21.53
N GLN A 37 12.90 39.66 -21.07
CA GLN A 37 12.61 38.57 -20.13
C GLN A 37 12.34 37.27 -20.91
N LYS A 38 13.14 36.23 -20.68
CA LYS A 38 13.00 34.92 -21.32
C LYS A 38 12.89 33.82 -20.27
N THR A 39 11.88 32.95 -20.40
CA THR A 39 11.82 31.68 -19.67
C THR A 39 12.72 30.67 -20.39
N ILE A 40 13.66 30.09 -19.66
CA ILE A 40 14.57 29.05 -20.19
C ILE A 40 14.06 27.69 -19.70
N THR A 41 13.90 26.77 -20.64
CA THR A 41 13.44 25.39 -20.44
C THR A 41 14.50 24.40 -20.90
N ASN A 42 14.27 23.11 -20.66
CA ASN A 42 15.13 22.04 -21.17
C ASN A 42 15.23 22.01 -22.71
N LEU A 43 14.26 22.60 -23.43
CA LEU A 43 14.23 22.64 -24.90
C LEU A 43 15.18 23.71 -25.49
N ASP A 44 15.56 24.71 -24.70
CA ASP A 44 16.49 25.76 -25.13
C ASP A 44 17.95 25.26 -25.20
N PHE A 45 18.26 24.23 -24.42
CA PHE A 45 19.58 23.60 -24.36
C PHE A 45 19.84 22.72 -25.60
N GLY A 46 20.98 22.93 -26.26
CA GLY A 46 21.35 22.21 -27.49
C GLY A 46 20.90 22.87 -28.80
N ASN A 47 19.89 23.76 -28.74
CA ASN A 47 19.47 24.60 -29.87
C ASN A 47 20.07 26.01 -29.79
N GLU A 48 19.50 26.86 -28.94
CA GLU A 48 19.92 28.27 -28.81
C GLU A 48 21.05 28.43 -27.80
N ILE A 49 21.05 27.59 -26.76
CA ILE A 49 22.06 27.59 -25.71
C ILE A 49 22.96 26.39 -25.93
N LYS A 50 24.12 26.63 -26.54
CA LYS A 50 25.14 25.60 -26.72
C LYS A 50 25.82 25.29 -25.40
N ILE A 51 25.96 24.01 -25.13
CA ILE A 51 26.52 23.48 -23.89
C ILE A 51 28.01 23.22 -24.13
N LYS A 52 28.88 23.63 -23.19
CA LYS A 52 30.26 23.16 -23.17
C LYS A 52 30.32 21.80 -22.48
N ASN A 53 31.25 20.96 -22.93
CA ASN A 53 31.56 19.71 -22.25
C ASN A 53 31.81 19.98 -20.77
N PHE A 54 31.14 19.22 -19.92
CA PHE A 54 31.37 19.23 -18.48
C PHE A 54 32.18 18.00 -18.09
N LYS A 55 32.86 18.09 -16.96
CA LYS A 55 33.56 16.97 -16.35
C LYS A 55 32.94 16.68 -14.99
N LEU A 56 32.60 15.41 -14.78
CA LEU A 56 32.16 14.92 -13.48
C LEU A 56 33.36 14.87 -12.54
N SER A 57 33.15 15.27 -11.29
CA SER A 57 34.14 15.03 -10.24
C SER A 57 34.32 13.52 -10.02
N GLU A 58 35.45 13.11 -9.41
CA GLU A 58 35.65 11.70 -9.04
C GLU A 58 34.53 11.22 -8.13
N GLU A 59 34.08 12.06 -7.20
CA GLU A 59 32.95 11.81 -6.32
C GLU A 59 31.63 11.74 -7.09
N GLY A 60 31.40 12.61 -8.07
CA GLY A 60 30.21 12.56 -8.93
C GLY A 60 30.17 11.28 -9.77
N ARG A 61 31.31 10.86 -10.31
CA ARG A 61 31.43 9.62 -11.07
C ARG A 61 31.15 8.39 -10.18
N LYS A 62 31.81 8.30 -9.02
CA LYS A 62 31.68 7.18 -8.09
C LYS A 62 30.29 7.07 -7.47
N ASN A 63 29.68 8.20 -7.10
CA ASN A 63 28.43 8.18 -6.32
C ASN A 63 27.16 8.29 -7.18
N ILE A 64 27.27 8.69 -8.44
CA ILE A 64 26.11 8.84 -9.34
C ILE A 64 26.25 7.95 -10.56
N ILE A 65 27.32 8.12 -11.34
CA ILE A 65 27.44 7.48 -12.64
C ILE A 65 27.64 5.98 -12.50
N GLU A 66 28.57 5.53 -11.66
CA GLU A 66 28.82 4.10 -11.48
C GLU A 66 27.58 3.35 -10.96
N PRO A 67 26.88 3.82 -9.90
CA PRO A 67 25.62 3.24 -9.49
C PRO A 67 24.52 3.31 -10.57
N ALA A 68 24.45 4.39 -11.34
CA ALA A 68 23.46 4.53 -12.40
C ALA A 68 23.74 3.62 -13.60
N LEU A 69 25.01 3.40 -13.95
CA LEU A 69 25.42 2.43 -14.96
C LEU A 69 25.13 1.00 -14.50
N ALA A 70 25.35 0.70 -13.21
CA ALA A 70 25.10 -0.62 -12.66
C ALA A 70 23.60 -0.95 -12.52
N SER A 71 22.79 0.02 -12.07
CA SER A 71 21.37 -0.18 -11.78
C SER A 71 20.43 0.26 -12.91
N GLY A 72 20.93 0.99 -13.90
CA GLY A 72 20.12 1.70 -14.90
C GLY A 72 19.32 2.87 -14.33
N LYS A 73 19.50 3.23 -13.05
CA LYS A 73 18.71 4.24 -12.33
C LYS A 73 19.60 5.24 -11.60
N PHE A 74 19.18 6.50 -11.55
CA PHE A 74 19.87 7.47 -10.69
C PHE A 74 19.75 7.08 -9.21
N PRO A 75 20.81 7.21 -8.40
CA PRO A 75 20.77 6.86 -6.98
C PRO A 75 19.79 7.72 -6.20
N SER A 76 19.23 7.14 -5.14
CA SER A 76 18.45 7.91 -4.19
C SER A 76 19.31 8.94 -3.47
N GLY A 77 18.72 10.10 -3.19
CA GLY A 77 19.34 11.23 -2.55
C GLY A 77 18.67 12.55 -2.89
N ASN A 78 18.99 13.57 -2.09
CA ASN A 78 18.63 14.95 -2.38
C ASN A 78 19.71 15.56 -3.28
N TYR A 79 19.29 16.09 -4.41
CA TYR A 79 20.11 16.76 -5.40
C TYR A 79 19.66 18.20 -5.53
N VAL A 80 20.61 19.13 -5.47
CA VAL A 80 20.33 20.55 -5.70
C VAL A 80 21.09 20.97 -6.94
N PHE A 81 20.34 21.37 -7.97
CA PHE A 81 20.88 22.03 -9.14
C PHE A 81 20.81 23.54 -8.91
N LYS A 82 21.96 24.19 -8.80
CA LYS A 82 22.02 25.64 -8.80
C LYS A 82 22.27 26.10 -10.22
N ILE A 83 21.34 26.86 -10.77
CA ILE A 83 21.41 27.38 -12.13
C ILE A 83 21.61 28.88 -12.02
N GLY A 84 22.82 29.33 -12.34
CA GLY A 84 23.17 30.75 -12.41
C GLY A 84 23.24 31.24 -13.84
N VAL A 85 22.66 32.40 -14.12
CA VAL A 85 22.81 33.13 -15.39
C VAL A 85 23.61 34.39 -15.12
N TYR A 86 24.79 34.49 -15.71
CA TYR A 86 25.72 35.60 -15.48
C TYR A 86 26.09 36.30 -16.79
N GLU A 87 26.18 37.62 -16.76
CA GLU A 87 26.80 38.38 -17.82
C GLU A 87 28.31 38.10 -17.85
N SER A 88 28.87 37.81 -19.03
CA SER A 88 30.24 37.34 -19.19
C SER A 88 31.30 38.40 -18.89
N THR A 89 30.94 39.68 -18.99
CA THR A 89 31.83 40.83 -18.81
C THR A 89 31.82 41.32 -17.36
N THR A 90 30.65 41.49 -16.76
CA THR A 90 30.49 42.04 -15.41
C THR A 90 30.39 40.97 -14.33
N GLN A 91 30.15 39.70 -14.72
CA GLN A 91 29.82 38.59 -13.82
C GLN A 91 28.58 38.85 -12.94
N THR A 92 27.79 39.86 -13.29
CA THR A 92 26.53 40.16 -12.61
C THR A 92 25.46 39.22 -13.13
N GLY A 93 24.64 38.67 -12.25
CA GLY A 93 23.70 37.63 -12.62
C GLY A 93 22.70 37.29 -11.53
N GLY A 94 21.85 36.32 -11.84
CA GLY A 94 20.88 35.73 -10.91
C GLY A 94 21.07 34.22 -10.82
N GLN A 95 20.71 33.64 -9.68
CA GLN A 95 20.73 32.20 -9.46
C GLN A 95 19.37 31.71 -9.00
N SER A 96 19.03 30.48 -9.41
CA SER A 96 17.89 29.74 -8.90
C SER A 96 18.32 28.33 -8.54
N ASP A 97 17.76 27.82 -7.45
CA ASP A 97 17.98 26.45 -7.00
C ASP A 97 16.78 25.59 -7.46
N VAL A 98 17.09 24.40 -7.97
CA VAL A 98 16.11 23.34 -8.27
C VAL A 98 16.47 22.16 -7.40
N GLU A 99 15.58 21.85 -6.45
CA GLU A 99 15.73 20.71 -5.55
C GLU A 99 15.04 19.48 -6.15
N LEU A 100 15.73 18.35 -6.10
CA LEU A 100 15.26 17.06 -6.55
C LEU A 100 15.52 16.04 -5.45
N ASN A 101 14.46 15.55 -4.81
CA ASN A 101 14.53 14.42 -3.90
C ASN A 101 14.24 13.13 -4.69
N LEU A 102 15.25 12.26 -4.81
CA LEU A 102 15.09 10.93 -5.36
C LEU A 102 15.04 9.92 -4.20
N GLU A 103 13.89 9.31 -3.97
CA GLU A 103 13.73 8.31 -2.92
C GLU A 103 13.79 6.91 -3.53
N SER A 104 14.59 6.03 -2.92
CA SER A 104 14.58 4.61 -3.23
C SER A 104 13.54 3.98 -2.34
N PHE A 105 12.27 4.04 -2.77
CA PHE A 105 11.18 3.43 -2.03
C PHE A 105 11.45 1.95 -1.83
N SER A 106 11.67 1.57 -0.57
CA SER A 106 12.31 0.31 -0.21
C SER A 106 11.25 -0.74 0.01
N GLN A 107 10.75 -1.28 -1.10
CA GLN A 107 9.85 -2.45 -1.12
C GLN A 107 8.52 -2.22 -0.39
N ILE A 108 7.55 -3.08 -0.68
CA ILE A 108 6.27 -3.09 0.03
C ILE A 108 6.23 -4.35 0.87
N GLU A 109 5.98 -4.20 2.16
CA GLU A 109 5.81 -5.32 3.09
C GLU A 109 4.33 -5.48 3.42
N LEU A 110 3.77 -6.66 3.19
CA LEU A 110 2.39 -6.98 3.58
C LEU A 110 2.39 -7.51 5.02
N ARG A 111 1.56 -6.93 5.88
CA ARG A 111 1.56 -7.19 7.34
C ARG A 111 0.37 -8.05 7.77
N TYR A 112 -0.81 -7.77 7.22
CA TYR A 112 -2.03 -8.56 7.46
C TYR A 112 -3.04 -8.38 6.30
N PRO A 113 -3.82 -9.41 5.93
CA PRO A 113 -3.62 -10.82 6.26
C PRO A 113 -2.26 -11.32 5.74
N ARG A 114 -1.57 -12.14 6.52
CA ARG A 114 -0.31 -12.75 6.08
C ARG A 114 -0.58 -13.82 5.04
N ASP A 115 0.49 -14.26 4.40
CA ASP A 115 0.38 -15.32 3.41
C ASP A 115 -0.10 -16.62 4.06
N GLU A 116 -1.16 -17.19 3.49
CA GLU A 116 -1.88 -18.37 3.96
C GLU A 116 -2.63 -18.20 5.30
N ASP A 117 -2.89 -16.96 5.73
CA ASP A 117 -3.72 -16.71 6.90
C ASP A 117 -5.18 -17.15 6.70
N ILE A 118 -5.84 -17.46 7.81
CA ILE A 118 -7.28 -17.61 7.90
C ILE A 118 -7.84 -16.38 8.64
N THR A 119 -8.86 -15.76 8.06
CA THR A 119 -9.48 -14.53 8.61
C THR A 119 -11.01 -14.58 8.49
N ASN A 120 -11.69 -13.56 9.01
CA ASN A 120 -13.13 -13.43 8.91
C ASN A 120 -13.54 -12.66 7.63
N GLU A 121 -14.84 -12.50 7.40
CA GLU A 121 -15.41 -11.85 6.20
C GLU A 121 -15.08 -10.33 6.10
N PHE A 122 -14.46 -9.77 7.13
CA PHE A 122 -14.15 -8.35 7.37
C PHE A 122 -12.66 -8.13 7.73
N PRO A 123 -11.70 -8.57 6.90
CA PRO A 123 -10.28 -8.44 7.24
C PRO A 123 -9.81 -6.99 7.27
N LEU A 124 -8.87 -6.69 8.18
CA LEU A 124 -8.12 -5.43 8.20
C LEU A 124 -6.85 -5.57 7.37
N PHE A 125 -6.78 -5.01 6.18
CA PHE A 125 -5.54 -5.03 5.41
C PHE A 125 -4.52 -4.07 5.98
N GLU A 126 -3.27 -4.51 6.17
CA GLU A 126 -2.16 -3.71 6.69
C GLU A 126 -0.90 -3.96 5.87
N TRP A 127 -0.17 -2.89 5.56
CA TRP A 127 1.08 -2.93 4.82
C TRP A 127 2.05 -1.85 5.30
N TYR A 128 3.33 -2.00 4.97
CA TYR A 128 4.31 -0.95 5.07
C TYR A 128 4.72 -0.51 3.66
N PHE A 129 4.66 0.79 3.42
CA PHE A 129 5.19 1.44 2.24
C PHE A 129 5.53 2.88 2.59
N ASP A 130 6.70 3.34 2.15
CA ASP A 130 7.21 4.69 2.38
C ASP A 130 6.76 5.70 1.31
N GLY A 131 6.17 5.22 0.21
CA GLY A 131 5.66 6.09 -0.84
C GLY A 131 4.26 6.67 -0.59
N PRO A 132 3.88 7.71 -1.35
CA PRO A 132 2.70 8.53 -1.07
C PRO A 132 1.39 7.83 -1.42
N ASP A 133 1.40 7.04 -2.49
CA ASP A 133 0.20 6.50 -3.11
C ASP A 133 0.33 4.98 -3.28
N VAL A 134 -0.73 4.26 -2.94
CA VAL A 134 -0.82 2.81 -3.07
C VAL A 134 -2.13 2.40 -3.71
N GLU A 135 -2.10 1.32 -4.46
CA GLU A 135 -3.27 0.66 -5.01
C GLU A 135 -3.38 -0.73 -4.40
N ILE A 136 -4.55 -1.05 -3.82
CA ILE A 136 -4.87 -2.39 -3.35
C ILE A 136 -5.72 -3.10 -4.41
N THR A 137 -5.45 -4.37 -4.62
CA THR A 137 -6.29 -5.26 -5.44
C THR A 137 -6.52 -6.55 -4.70
N ILE A 138 -7.78 -7.00 -4.65
CA ILE A 138 -8.23 -8.24 -4.02
C ILE A 138 -9.06 -9.02 -5.03
N ASN A 139 -8.68 -10.27 -5.30
CA ASN A 139 -9.38 -11.15 -6.24
C ASN A 139 -9.75 -12.48 -5.56
N GLU A 140 -10.82 -13.11 -6.04
CA GLU A 140 -11.11 -14.50 -5.67
C GLU A 140 -10.08 -15.44 -6.30
N LYS A 141 -9.65 -16.46 -5.55
CA LYS A 141 -8.73 -17.50 -6.03
C LYS A 141 -9.41 -18.87 -5.93
N PRO A 142 -9.83 -19.45 -7.07
CA PRO A 142 -10.34 -20.82 -7.08
C PRO A 142 -9.27 -21.86 -6.76
N ALA A 143 -9.72 -23.06 -6.37
CA ALA A 143 -8.85 -24.20 -6.11
C ALA A 143 -8.08 -24.60 -7.37
N GLY A 144 -6.80 -24.94 -7.22
CA GLY A 144 -5.92 -25.36 -8.31
C GLY A 144 -5.38 -24.23 -9.20
N ILE A 145 -5.81 -22.98 -8.99
CA ILE A 145 -5.31 -21.80 -9.73
C ILE A 145 -4.11 -21.19 -8.99
N SER A 146 -3.11 -20.67 -9.73
CA SER A 146 -1.97 -19.97 -9.13
C SER A 146 -2.35 -18.57 -8.64
N ARG A 147 -1.54 -17.99 -7.75
CA ARG A 147 -1.81 -16.66 -7.18
C ARG A 147 -1.76 -15.56 -8.25
N GLU A 148 -0.78 -15.67 -9.14
CA GLU A 148 -0.59 -14.78 -10.29
C GLU A 148 -1.76 -14.88 -11.26
N GLU A 149 -2.23 -16.10 -11.54
CA GLU A 149 -3.35 -16.29 -12.45
C GLU A 149 -4.66 -15.76 -11.84
N ALA A 150 -4.89 -15.98 -10.55
CA ALA A 150 -6.02 -15.41 -9.82
C ALA A 150 -6.05 -13.88 -9.88
N LEU A 151 -4.91 -13.22 -9.63
CA LEU A 151 -4.81 -11.76 -9.66
C LEU A 151 -5.08 -11.17 -11.06
N ASN A 152 -4.72 -11.89 -12.13
CA ASN A 152 -4.79 -11.38 -13.50
C ASN A 152 -6.07 -11.76 -14.26
N LYS A 153 -6.69 -12.91 -13.95
CA LYS A 153 -7.79 -13.48 -14.77
C LYS A 153 -9.10 -13.68 -14.03
N PHE A 154 -9.10 -13.63 -12.69
CA PHE A 154 -10.30 -13.89 -11.89
C PHE A 154 -10.95 -12.59 -11.40
N PRO A 155 -12.23 -12.62 -10.99
CA PRO A 155 -12.96 -11.41 -10.64
C PRO A 155 -12.27 -10.59 -9.54
N ILE A 156 -12.15 -9.29 -9.80
CA ILE A 156 -11.74 -8.30 -8.81
C ILE A 156 -12.91 -8.13 -7.83
N VAL A 157 -12.65 -8.47 -6.58
CA VAL A 157 -13.61 -8.30 -5.47
C VAL A 157 -13.55 -6.86 -4.97
N TYR A 158 -12.33 -6.32 -4.90
CA TYR A 158 -12.11 -4.94 -4.50
C TYR A 158 -10.83 -4.39 -5.09
N HIS A 159 -10.91 -3.13 -5.48
CA HIS A 159 -9.78 -2.38 -5.99
C HIS A 159 -9.98 -0.91 -5.60
N ASN A 160 -8.93 -0.29 -5.06
CA ASN A 160 -8.95 1.13 -4.75
C ASN A 160 -7.54 1.70 -4.70
N THR A 161 -7.42 3.02 -4.86
CA THR A 161 -6.19 3.78 -4.64
C THR A 161 -6.30 4.58 -3.36
N PHE A 162 -5.31 4.45 -2.48
CA PHE A 162 -5.14 5.26 -1.28
C PHE A 162 -3.99 6.24 -1.48
N THR A 163 -4.14 7.45 -0.94
CA THR A 163 -3.17 8.53 -1.06
C THR A 163 -2.80 9.05 0.32
N GLY A 164 -1.72 9.81 0.42
CA GLY A 164 -1.30 10.42 1.68
C GLY A 164 -0.66 9.44 2.66
N GLY A 165 -0.02 8.38 2.17
CA GLY A 165 0.76 7.45 2.99
C GLY A 165 -0.09 6.53 3.87
N GLN A 166 -1.33 6.24 3.47
CA GLN A 166 -2.17 5.28 4.18
C GLN A 166 -1.55 3.87 4.13
N THR A 167 -1.55 3.18 5.27
CA THR A 167 -0.92 1.87 5.49
C THR A 167 -1.87 0.77 5.93
N SER A 168 -3.16 1.08 6.10
CA SER A 168 -4.17 0.09 6.46
C SER A 168 -5.55 0.39 5.86
N PHE A 169 -6.38 -0.64 5.75
CA PHE A 169 -7.73 -0.56 5.19
C PHE A 169 -8.63 -1.64 5.79
N GLN A 170 -9.71 -1.23 6.47
CA GLN A 170 -10.73 -2.14 6.96
C GLN A 170 -11.70 -2.52 5.83
N TYR A 171 -11.76 -3.80 5.49
CA TYR A 171 -12.74 -4.32 4.53
C TYR A 171 -14.07 -4.67 5.23
N PRO A 172 -15.23 -4.52 4.56
CA PRO A 172 -15.43 -3.87 3.27
C PRO A 172 -15.42 -2.34 3.39
N ALA A 173 -15.15 -1.67 2.27
CA ALA A 173 -15.52 -0.26 2.13
C ALA A 173 -17.05 -0.11 2.17
N TYR A 174 -17.54 1.08 2.50
CA TYR A 174 -18.98 1.36 2.55
C TYR A 174 -19.68 0.96 1.25
N GLY A 175 -20.73 0.14 1.35
CA GLY A 175 -21.51 -0.33 0.19
C GLY A 175 -20.89 -1.52 -0.57
N VAL A 176 -19.76 -2.06 -0.11
CA VAL A 176 -19.16 -3.29 -0.67
C VAL A 176 -19.61 -4.49 0.16
N ARG A 177 -19.89 -5.62 -0.51
CA ARG A 177 -20.32 -6.85 0.15
C ARG A 177 -19.17 -7.50 0.96
N PRO A 178 -19.48 -8.20 2.07
CA PRO A 178 -18.49 -9.00 2.80
C PRO A 178 -17.82 -10.07 1.91
N LEU A 179 -16.64 -10.55 2.31
CA LEU A 179 -16.01 -11.70 1.67
C LEU A 179 -16.78 -12.98 2.02
N GLU A 180 -16.74 -14.00 1.15
CA GLU A 180 -17.56 -15.20 1.30
C GLU A 180 -16.79 -16.28 2.09
N LYS A 181 -17.45 -16.89 3.08
CA LYS A 181 -16.90 -18.00 3.89
C LYS A 181 -16.41 -19.16 3.03
N GLY A 182 -15.31 -19.78 3.45
CA GLY A 182 -14.68 -20.91 2.77
C GLY A 182 -14.00 -20.60 1.44
N LYS A 183 -14.09 -19.36 0.95
CA LYS A 183 -13.35 -18.94 -0.24
C LYS A 183 -11.93 -18.53 0.10
N THR A 184 -11.05 -18.70 -0.88
CA THR A 184 -9.69 -18.19 -0.86
C THR A 184 -9.61 -16.94 -1.70
N TYR A 185 -8.85 -15.96 -1.23
CA TYR A 185 -8.62 -14.69 -1.91
C TYR A 185 -7.13 -14.44 -2.05
N VAL A 186 -6.75 -13.66 -3.04
CA VAL A 186 -5.41 -13.11 -3.20
C VAL A 186 -5.46 -11.60 -3.13
N TRP A 187 -4.41 -11.01 -2.59
CA TRP A 187 -4.28 -9.56 -2.55
C TRP A 187 -2.85 -9.11 -2.80
N ARG A 188 -2.74 -7.87 -3.29
CA ARG A 188 -1.48 -7.20 -3.58
C ARG A 188 -1.62 -5.69 -3.34
N ILE A 189 -0.52 -5.08 -2.95
CA ILE A 189 -0.32 -3.63 -2.97
C ILE A 189 0.62 -3.24 -4.11
N ILE A 190 0.28 -2.16 -4.81
CA ILE A 190 1.09 -1.51 -5.83
C ILE A 190 1.38 -0.09 -5.39
N GLY A 191 2.63 0.21 -5.06
CA GLY A 191 3.10 1.55 -4.73
C GLY A 191 3.33 2.36 -6.01
N LYS A 192 2.78 3.57 -6.07
CA LYS A 192 2.95 4.51 -7.19
C LYS A 192 3.89 5.63 -6.76
N VAL A 193 5.02 5.75 -7.44
CA VAL A 193 6.05 6.74 -7.09
C VAL A 193 6.42 7.56 -8.30
N LYS A 194 6.46 8.89 -8.13
CA LYS A 194 6.85 9.79 -9.21
C LYS A 194 8.37 9.79 -9.35
N SER A 195 8.87 9.52 -10.55
CA SER A 195 10.28 9.59 -10.91
C SER A 195 10.50 10.52 -12.10
N LEU A 196 11.76 10.91 -12.36
CA LEU A 196 12.13 11.72 -13.53
C LEU A 196 11.73 11.08 -14.88
N GLY A 197 11.59 9.74 -14.91
CA GLY A 197 11.16 8.99 -16.10
C GLY A 197 9.64 8.76 -16.17
N GLY A 198 8.86 9.31 -15.25
CA GLY A 198 7.42 9.08 -15.12
C GLY A 198 7.06 8.32 -13.85
N GLU A 199 5.82 7.82 -13.80
CA GLU A 199 5.34 7.00 -12.70
C GLU A 199 6.07 5.65 -12.70
N GLN A 200 6.68 5.30 -11.57
CA GLN A 200 7.23 3.98 -11.32
C GLN A 200 6.28 3.22 -10.41
N LEU A 201 6.03 1.95 -10.76
CA LEU A 201 5.26 1.02 -9.95
C LEU A 201 6.21 0.14 -9.13
N ILE A 202 5.88 -0.03 -7.86
CA ILE A 202 6.54 -0.96 -6.94
C ILE A 202 5.49 -1.99 -6.55
N PHE A 203 5.87 -3.25 -6.63
CA PHE A 203 4.94 -4.35 -6.44
C PHE A 203 5.27 -5.11 -5.17
N SER A 204 4.28 -5.34 -4.31
CA SER A 204 4.41 -6.32 -3.24
C SER A 204 4.41 -7.75 -3.80
N PRO A 205 4.83 -8.75 -3.01
CA PRO A 205 4.44 -10.13 -3.23
C PRO A 205 2.91 -10.27 -3.30
N ILE A 206 2.42 -11.37 -3.89
CA ILE A 206 1.01 -11.72 -3.88
C ILE A 206 0.76 -12.65 -2.70
N TYR A 207 0.01 -12.18 -1.72
CA TYR A 207 -0.40 -12.99 -0.58
C TYR A 207 -1.76 -13.60 -0.85
N GLN A 208 -1.96 -14.83 -0.38
CA GLN A 208 -3.26 -15.48 -0.35
C GLN A 208 -3.75 -15.60 1.10
N PHE A 209 -5.06 -15.62 1.30
CA PHE A 209 -5.68 -15.90 2.59
C PHE A 209 -7.02 -16.57 2.37
N GLN A 210 -7.51 -17.28 3.38
CA GLN A 210 -8.79 -17.96 3.35
C GLN A 210 -9.76 -17.28 4.32
N ILE A 211 -11.02 -17.15 3.91
CA ILE A 211 -12.07 -16.80 4.84
C ILE A 211 -12.49 -18.06 5.57
N GLU A 212 -12.48 -17.98 6.89
CA GLU A 212 -12.89 -19.06 7.77
C GLU A 212 -14.21 -19.66 7.27
N ASP A 213 -14.11 -20.90 6.80
CA ASP A 213 -15.27 -21.71 6.54
C ASP A 213 -15.72 -22.21 7.91
N ASN A 214 -16.61 -21.48 8.57
CA ASN A 214 -17.29 -21.97 9.78
C ASN A 214 -18.31 -23.08 9.44
N GLN A 215 -17.88 -24.02 8.58
CA GLN A 215 -18.32 -25.40 8.55
C GLN A 215 -17.63 -26.27 9.61
N PHE A 216 -16.63 -25.74 10.33
CA PHE A 216 -16.14 -26.40 11.53
C PHE A 216 -17.02 -26.05 12.73
N ALA A 217 -17.63 -27.12 13.25
CA ALA A 217 -18.38 -27.19 14.47
C ALA A 217 -17.81 -26.25 15.54
N ILE A 218 -18.69 -25.47 16.15
CA ILE A 218 -18.50 -25.19 17.57
C ILE A 218 -18.23 -26.56 18.19
N GLY A 219 -17.00 -26.82 18.64
CA GLY A 219 -16.70 -28.11 19.26
C GLY A 219 -17.84 -28.39 20.24
N PRO A 220 -18.43 -29.61 20.27
CA PRO A 220 -19.69 -29.83 20.98
C PRO A 220 -19.68 -29.30 22.41
N ASP A 221 -18.49 -29.21 23.02
CA ASP A 221 -18.25 -28.63 24.34
C ASP A 221 -18.39 -27.09 24.38
N ILE A 222 -17.89 -26.33 23.39
CA ILE A 222 -17.95 -24.85 23.36
C ILE A 222 -19.38 -24.34 23.18
N LEU A 223 -20.22 -25.02 22.38
CA LEU A 223 -21.61 -24.60 22.17
C LEU A 223 -22.41 -24.83 23.43
N ILE A 224 -22.19 -25.98 24.06
CA ILE A 224 -22.82 -26.33 25.32
C ILE A 224 -22.44 -25.33 26.40
N GLU A 225 -21.17 -24.92 26.50
CA GLU A 225 -20.74 -23.85 27.42
C GLU A 225 -21.46 -22.52 27.17
N GLN A 226 -21.64 -22.12 25.91
CA GLN A 226 -22.35 -20.89 25.56
C GLN A 226 -23.84 -20.96 25.91
N ILE A 227 -24.50 -22.08 25.59
CA ILE A 227 -25.91 -22.32 25.93
C ILE A 227 -26.08 -22.31 27.45
N GLN A 228 -25.22 -23.03 28.19
CA GLN A 228 -25.24 -23.06 29.66
C GLN A 228 -25.17 -21.65 30.25
N LYS A 229 -24.23 -20.83 29.77
CA LYS A 229 -24.09 -19.44 30.23
C LYS A 229 -25.33 -18.58 29.99
N ILE A 230 -26.03 -18.79 28.88
CA ILE A 230 -27.31 -18.10 28.60
C ILE A 230 -28.39 -18.57 29.59
N LEU A 231 -28.42 -19.87 29.90
CA LEU A 231 -29.43 -20.50 30.75
C LEU A 231 -29.21 -20.29 32.25
N GLU A 232 -27.97 -20.05 32.70
CA GLU A 232 -27.57 -19.98 34.13
C GLU A 232 -28.44 -19.06 34.99
N LYS A 233 -28.96 -17.97 34.42
CA LYS A 233 -29.70 -16.93 35.18
C LYS A 233 -31.12 -17.35 35.57
N LYS A 234 -31.88 -17.94 34.63
CA LYS A 234 -33.32 -18.26 34.80
C LYS A 234 -33.61 -19.77 34.76
N TRP A 235 -32.76 -20.53 34.08
CA TRP A 235 -32.94 -21.94 33.76
C TRP A 235 -31.84 -22.81 34.34
N LYS A 236 -31.38 -22.46 35.56
CA LYS A 236 -30.24 -23.11 36.21
C LYS A 236 -30.36 -24.64 36.30
N LYS A 237 -31.56 -25.17 36.57
CA LYS A 237 -31.81 -26.63 36.60
C LYS A 237 -31.50 -27.29 35.27
N VAL A 238 -31.91 -26.67 34.17
CA VAL A 238 -31.64 -27.18 32.81
C VAL A 238 -30.13 -27.14 32.53
N SER A 239 -29.44 -26.06 32.90
CA SER A 239 -27.99 -25.96 32.78
C SER A 239 -27.26 -27.06 33.59
N GLU A 240 -27.72 -27.35 34.81
CA GLU A 240 -27.17 -28.41 35.66
C GLU A 240 -27.42 -29.81 35.07
N ASP A 241 -28.61 -30.05 34.50
CA ASP A 241 -28.96 -31.30 33.82
C ASP A 241 -28.12 -31.52 32.56
N ILE A 242 -27.80 -30.45 31.81
CA ILE A 242 -26.88 -30.52 30.66
C ILE A 242 -25.50 -31.05 31.10
N THR A 243 -24.93 -30.48 32.16
CA THR A 243 -23.62 -30.89 32.71
C THR A 243 -23.66 -32.31 33.25
N LYS A 244 -24.70 -32.65 34.03
CA LYS A 244 -24.81 -33.94 34.72
C LYS A 244 -24.88 -35.12 33.75
N ASN A 245 -25.57 -34.93 32.62
CA ASN A 245 -25.78 -35.99 31.64
C ASN A 245 -24.76 -35.98 30.49
N ASN A 246 -23.79 -35.05 30.52
CA ASN A 246 -22.74 -34.93 29.51
C ASN A 246 -23.29 -34.81 28.09
N PHE A 247 -24.34 -34.00 27.92
CA PHE A 247 -24.95 -33.75 26.62
C PHE A 247 -23.94 -33.10 25.67
N LYS A 248 -24.02 -33.49 24.39
CA LYS A 248 -23.18 -32.96 23.32
C LYS A 248 -24.05 -32.29 22.27
N SER A 249 -23.53 -31.23 21.66
CA SER A 249 -24.18 -30.63 20.50
C SER A 249 -24.36 -31.64 19.38
N THR A 250 -25.54 -31.63 18.76
CA THR A 250 -25.75 -32.22 17.44
C THR A 250 -25.11 -31.32 16.39
N GLU A 251 -24.65 -31.87 15.26
CA GLU A 251 -24.12 -31.09 14.13
C GLU A 251 -25.23 -30.39 13.31
N THR A 252 -26.49 -30.53 13.73
CA THR A 252 -27.66 -29.98 13.03
C THR A 252 -28.55 -29.26 14.02
N PHE A 253 -28.95 -28.04 13.64
CA PHE A 253 -29.76 -27.14 14.44
C PHE A 253 -30.99 -26.71 13.67
N TYR A 254 -32.08 -26.43 14.38
CA TYR A 254 -33.35 -26.07 13.78
C TYR A 254 -33.93 -24.81 14.44
N LEU A 255 -34.53 -23.95 13.62
CA LEU A 255 -35.38 -22.85 14.07
C LEU A 255 -36.73 -23.00 13.38
N ASN A 256 -37.81 -23.04 14.16
CA ASN A 256 -39.18 -23.24 13.65
C ASN A 256 -39.33 -24.49 12.75
N GLY A 257 -38.54 -25.54 13.03
CA GLY A 257 -38.54 -26.80 12.26
C GLY A 257 -37.68 -26.79 11.00
N GLU A 258 -37.09 -25.66 10.61
CA GLU A 258 -36.17 -25.57 9.47
C GLU A 258 -34.73 -25.65 9.93
N LYS A 259 -33.88 -26.37 9.16
CA LYS A 259 -32.45 -26.47 9.44
C LYS A 259 -31.80 -25.09 9.28
N ILE A 260 -31.09 -24.64 10.30
CA ILE A 260 -30.35 -23.37 10.29
C ILE A 260 -28.84 -23.58 10.17
N SER A 261 -28.15 -22.56 9.66
CA SER A 261 -26.69 -22.52 9.62
C SER A 261 -26.07 -22.16 10.97
N ASN A 262 -24.79 -22.47 11.17
CA ASN A 262 -24.03 -22.06 12.36
C ASN A 262 -23.98 -20.53 12.54
N SER A 263 -24.00 -19.78 11.43
CA SER A 263 -24.03 -18.30 11.47
C SER A 263 -25.33 -17.79 12.07
N GLN A 264 -26.46 -18.33 11.61
CA GLN A 264 -27.79 -18.00 12.15
C GLN A 264 -27.92 -18.45 13.61
N LEU A 265 -27.36 -19.61 13.96
CA LEU A 265 -27.29 -20.07 15.34
C LEU A 265 -26.51 -19.07 16.21
N GLN A 266 -25.34 -18.60 15.78
CA GLN A 266 -24.55 -17.64 16.54
C GLN A 266 -25.29 -16.31 16.75
N GLU A 267 -25.96 -15.78 15.71
CA GLU A 267 -26.81 -14.59 15.81
C GLU A 267 -27.92 -14.75 16.85
N ILE A 268 -28.54 -15.94 16.91
CA ILE A 268 -29.58 -16.27 17.89
C ILE A 268 -28.98 -16.33 19.30
N LEU A 269 -27.82 -16.99 19.47
CA LEU A 269 -27.16 -17.11 20.78
C LEU A 269 -26.73 -15.74 21.32
N ASP A 270 -26.17 -14.88 20.46
CA ASP A 270 -25.80 -13.52 20.82
C ASP A 270 -27.04 -12.69 21.20
N PHE A 271 -28.13 -12.80 20.44
CA PHE A 271 -29.40 -12.16 20.77
C PHE A 271 -29.94 -12.63 22.14
N LEU A 272 -29.95 -13.94 22.41
CA LEU A 272 -30.46 -14.50 23.66
C LEU A 272 -29.57 -14.16 24.86
N LYS A 273 -28.26 -14.04 24.66
CA LYS A 273 -27.32 -13.63 25.70
C LYS A 273 -27.55 -12.19 26.15
N GLU A 274 -27.84 -11.29 25.21
CA GLU A 274 -28.19 -9.90 25.50
C GLU A 274 -29.64 -9.75 25.99
N ASN A 275 -30.53 -10.69 25.63
CA ASN A 275 -31.96 -10.66 25.96
C ASN A 275 -32.46 -11.95 26.63
N PRO A 276 -31.91 -12.35 27.80
CA PRO A 276 -32.20 -13.65 28.41
C PRO A 276 -33.66 -13.81 28.85
N ASP A 277 -34.38 -12.71 29.06
CA ASP A 277 -35.79 -12.72 29.48
C ASP A 277 -36.74 -13.16 28.35
N ASN A 278 -36.27 -13.17 27.09
CA ASN A 278 -37.04 -13.65 25.93
C ASN A 278 -37.13 -15.18 25.86
N ILE A 279 -36.45 -15.91 26.74
CA ILE A 279 -36.58 -17.37 26.86
C ILE A 279 -37.77 -17.67 27.79
N TYR A 280 -38.85 -18.20 27.21
CA TYR A 280 -40.08 -18.54 27.92
C TYR A 280 -40.12 -19.99 28.41
N ASP A 281 -39.49 -20.90 27.68
CA ASP A 281 -39.43 -22.32 28.00
C ASP A 281 -38.17 -22.96 27.42
N VAL A 282 -37.68 -24.03 28.05
CA VAL A 282 -36.53 -24.81 27.61
C VAL A 282 -36.74 -26.28 27.99
N SER A 283 -36.76 -27.16 27.00
CA SER A 283 -36.83 -28.61 27.18
C SER A 283 -35.57 -29.30 26.65
N ILE A 284 -35.28 -30.48 27.20
CA ILE A 284 -34.26 -31.41 26.70
C ILE A 284 -34.99 -32.71 26.40
N ASP A 285 -34.91 -33.16 25.15
CA ASP A 285 -35.51 -34.40 24.66
C ASP A 285 -34.45 -35.48 24.37
#